data_AF-A0A386AZJ6-F1
#
_entry.id   AF-A0A386AZJ6-F1
#
_cell.length_a   1.000
_cell.length_b   1.000
_cell.length_c   1.000
_cell.angle_alpha   90.00
_cell.angle_beta   90.00
_cell.angle_gamma   90.00
#
_symmetry.space_group_name_H-M   'P 1'
#
loop_
_entity.id
_entity.type
_entity.pdbx_description
1 polymer ?
#
loop_
_entity_poly.entity_id
_entity_poly.type
_entity_poly.pdbx_seq_one_letter_code
_entity_poly.pdbx_strand_id
1 'polypeptide(L)'
;MRQTITFFKKCQQLKKHYFLESACSFYFGLIFGNLFGTFLNFLRNEIVWDGTVLLIIILFFEFFNYCIYKKNPIKGSFRCLILLKNFQIGILLGLFIDAFKVGS
;
A
#
# COMPACT_ATOMS: atom_id res chain seq x y z
N MET A 1 15.60 -15.30 -34.48
CA MET A 1 16.36 -14.55 -33.45
C MET A 1 16.05 -13.03 -33.41
N ARG A 2 15.92 -12.30 -34.53
CA ARG A 2 15.57 -10.86 -34.48
C ARG A 2 14.16 -10.55 -33.95
N GLN A 3 13.17 -11.39 -34.28
CA GLN A 3 11.78 -11.19 -33.82
C GLN A 3 11.58 -11.42 -32.32
N THR A 4 12.36 -12.31 -31.70
CA THR A 4 12.31 -12.54 -30.25
C THR A 4 12.92 -11.38 -29.47
N ILE A 5 13.97 -10.75 -30.00
CA ILE A 5 14.62 -9.58 -29.39
C ILE A 5 13.71 -8.35 -29.43
N THR A 6 12.98 -8.12 -30.53
CA THR A 6 12.01 -7.01 -30.62
C THR A 6 10.81 -7.20 -29.70
N PHE A 7 10.34 -8.44 -29.53
CA PHE A 7 9.28 -8.76 -28.57
C PHE A 7 9.72 -8.50 -27.11
N PHE A 8 10.97 -8.87 -26.78
CA PHE A 8 11.53 -8.63 -25.45
C PHE A 8 11.69 -7.12 -25.15
N LYS A 9 12.16 -6.33 -26.13
CA LYS A 9 12.22 -4.86 -26.03
C LYS A 9 10.84 -4.24 -25.81
N LYS A 10 9.80 -4.74 -26.50
CA LYS A 10 8.43 -4.23 -26.39
C LYS A 10 7.79 -4.56 -25.02
N CYS A 11 8.02 -5.75 -24.49
CA CYS A 11 7.63 -6.13 -23.12
C CYS A 11 8.38 -5.31 -22.05
N GLN A 12 9.65 -4.99 -22.28
CA GLN A 12 10.45 -4.15 -21.37
C GLN A 12 9.96 -2.69 -21.36
N GLN A 13 9.55 -2.14 -22.51
CA GLN A 13 8.94 -0.81 -22.62
C GLN A 13 7.57 -0.73 -21.94
N LEU A 14 6.73 -1.77 -22.06
CA LEU A 14 5.44 -1.83 -21.38
C LEU A 14 5.59 -1.91 -19.85
N LYS A 15 6.57 -2.64 -19.32
CA LYS A 15 6.87 -2.66 -17.87
C LYS A 15 7.31 -1.29 -17.34
N LYS A 16 8.00 -0.49 -18.16
CA LYS A 16 8.59 0.80 -17.73
C LYS A 16 7.51 1.84 -17.37
N HIS A 17 6.39 1.88 -18.11
CA HIS A 17 5.32 2.85 -17.84
C HIS A 17 4.55 2.57 -16.54
N TYR A 18 4.29 1.30 -16.21
CA TYR A 18 3.57 0.92 -14.98
C TYR A 18 4.45 0.89 -13.72
N PHE A 19 5.78 0.81 -13.91
CA PHE A 19 6.72 0.77 -12.80
C PHE A 19 6.74 2.09 -12.01
N LEU A 20 6.77 3.22 -12.71
CA LEU A 20 6.80 4.53 -12.06
C LEU A 20 5.53 4.78 -11.22
N GLU A 21 4.37 4.50 -11.79
CA GLU A 21 3.07 4.64 -11.11
C GLU A 21 2.98 3.77 -9.86
N SER A 22 3.48 2.52 -9.96
CA SER A 22 3.55 1.58 -8.84
C SER A 22 4.51 2.06 -7.74
N ALA A 23 5.68 2.59 -8.13
CA ALA A 23 6.66 3.13 -7.20
C ALA A 23 6.12 4.37 -6.48
N CYS A 24 5.50 5.31 -7.21
CA CYS A 24 4.84 6.48 -6.61
C CYS A 24 3.76 6.06 -5.61
N SER A 25 2.90 5.11 -5.97
CA SER A 25 1.85 4.60 -5.07
C SER A 25 2.42 3.95 -3.81
N PHE A 26 3.53 3.22 -3.93
CA PHE A 26 4.24 2.65 -2.78
C PHE A 26 4.83 3.75 -1.88
N TYR A 27 5.50 4.74 -2.45
CA TYR A 27 6.06 5.88 -1.70
C TYR A 27 4.98 6.69 -0.99
N PHE A 28 3.84 6.92 -1.63
CA PHE A 28 2.69 7.57 -0.98
C PHE A 28 2.20 6.76 0.23
N GLY A 29 2.10 5.43 0.11
CA GLY A 29 1.75 4.56 1.22
C GLY A 29 2.76 4.65 2.37
N LEU A 30 4.05 4.69 2.05
CA LEU A 30 5.14 4.82 3.04
C LEU A 30 5.05 6.14 3.81
N ILE A 31 4.85 7.26 3.11
CA ILE A 31 4.65 8.58 3.74
C ILE A 31 3.45 8.54 4.69
N PHE A 32 2.33 7.94 4.25
CA PHE A 32 1.13 7.81 5.06
C PHE A 32 1.37 6.98 6.32
N GLY A 33 2.06 5.84 6.20
CA GLY A 33 2.42 4.98 7.32
C GLY A 33 3.34 5.68 8.33
N ASN A 34 4.30 6.48 7.86
CA ASN A 34 5.22 7.23 8.72
C ASN A 34 4.54 8.43 9.43
N LEU A 35 3.44 8.96 8.86
CA LEU A 35 2.60 9.96 9.54
C LEU A 35 1.67 9.33 10.59
N PHE A 36 1.58 8.01 10.65
CA PHE A 36 0.62 7.35 11.52
C PHE A 36 0.97 7.52 13.00
N GLY A 37 2.24 7.49 13.42
CA GLY A 37 2.62 7.66 14.83
C GLY A 37 2.19 9.00 15.42
N THR A 38 2.31 10.09 14.65
CA THR A 38 1.85 11.42 15.09
C THR A 38 0.33 11.48 15.17
N PHE A 39 -0.37 10.86 14.23
CA PHE A 39 -1.83 10.73 14.25
C PHE A 39 -2.33 9.83 15.39
N LEU A 40 -1.59 8.78 15.72
CA LEU A 40 -1.86 7.87 16.83
C LEU A 40 -1.87 8.60 18.17
N ASN A 41 -0.93 9.54 18.37
CA ASN A 41 -0.86 10.32 19.60
C ASN A 41 -2.07 11.26 19.74
N PHE A 42 -2.58 11.79 18.62
CA PHE A 42 -3.85 12.54 18.60
C PHE A 42 -5.04 11.63 18.94
N LEU A 43 -5.12 10.44 18.32
CA LEU A 43 -6.18 9.46 18.60
C LEU A 43 -6.17 8.97 20.05
N ARG A 44 -4.98 8.76 20.64
CA ARG A 44 -4.82 8.32 22.04
C ARG A 44 -5.37 9.35 23.03
N ASN A 45 -5.34 10.63 22.70
CA ASN A 45 -5.89 11.67 23.57
C ASN A 45 -7.44 11.65 23.61
N GLU A 46 -8.08 11.18 22.53
CA GLU A 46 -9.53 11.09 22.41
C GLU A 46 -10.09 9.72 22.84
N ILE A 47 -9.27 8.67 22.77
CA ILE A 47 -9.68 7.28 22.94
C ILE A 47 -9.10 6.71 24.24
N VAL A 48 -10.00 6.25 25.12
CA VAL A 48 -9.67 5.82 26.48
C VAL A 48 -8.80 4.55 26.54
N TRP A 49 -8.84 3.69 25.51
CA TRP A 49 -8.15 2.40 25.54
C TRP A 49 -7.41 2.09 24.25
N ASP A 50 -6.10 1.87 24.32
CA ASP A 50 -5.25 1.49 23.18
C ASP A 50 -5.74 0.20 22.46
N GLY A 51 -6.44 -0.70 23.17
CA GLY A 51 -7.05 -1.89 22.58
C GLY A 51 -8.11 -1.57 21.51
N THR A 52 -8.85 -0.48 21.66
CA THR A 52 -9.82 -0.04 20.65
C THR A 52 -9.14 0.49 19.40
N VAL A 53 -7.99 1.17 19.56
CA VAL A 53 -7.18 1.65 18.44
C VAL A 53 -6.65 0.47 17.63
N LEU A 54 -6.14 -0.57 18.32
CA LEU A 54 -5.68 -1.80 17.67
C LEU A 54 -6.82 -2.50 16.90
N LEU A 55 -8.02 -2.58 17.48
CA LEU A 55 -9.18 -3.18 16.83
C LEU A 55 -9.59 -2.40 15.57
N ILE A 56 -9.61 -1.07 15.62
CA ILE A 56 -9.88 -0.19 14.47
C ILE A 56 -8.85 -0.43 13.35
N ILE A 57 -7.56 -0.53 13.69
CA ILE A 57 -6.49 -0.80 12.72
C ILE A 57 -6.69 -2.16 12.04
N ILE A 58 -7.04 -3.20 12.80
CA ILE A 58 -7.30 -4.54 12.24
C ILE A 58 -8.47 -4.50 11.27
N LEU A 59 -9.60 -3.91 11.67
CA LEU A 59 -10.78 -3.78 10.81
C LEU A 59 -10.50 -2.96 9.54
N PHE A 60 -9.69 -1.91 9.67
CA PHE A 60 -9.24 -1.13 8.53
C PHE A 60 -8.45 -1.99 7.53
N PHE A 61 -7.48 -2.79 7.99
CA PHE A 61 -6.73 -3.69 7.12
C PHE A 61 -7.58 -4.82 6.53
N GLU A 62 -8.55 -5.34 7.28
CA GLU A 62 -9.52 -6.30 6.77
C GLU A 62 -10.37 -5.70 5.64
N PHE A 63 -10.81 -4.45 5.79
CA PHE A 63 -11.50 -3.71 4.74
C PHE A 63 -10.63 -3.53 3.49
N PHE A 64 -9.36 -3.15 3.63
CA PHE A 64 -8.42 -3.07 2.50
C PHE A 64 -8.25 -4.41 1.78
N ASN A 65 -8.08 -5.49 2.53
CA ASN A 65 -7.96 -6.84 1.98
C ASN A 65 -9.26 -7.25 1.25
N TYR A 66 -10.42 -6.97 1.83
CA TYR A 66 -11.69 -7.21 1.16
C TYR A 66 -11.78 -6.46 -0.18
N CYS A 67 -11.41 -5.18 -0.22
CA CYS A 67 -11.39 -4.39 -1.45
C CYS A 67 -10.45 -4.95 -2.52
N ILE A 68 -9.29 -5.48 -2.14
CA ILE A 68 -8.29 -6.02 -3.07
C ILE A 68 -8.66 -7.40 -3.60
N TYR A 69 -9.21 -8.27 -2.76
CA TYR A 69 -9.45 -9.68 -3.11
C TYR A 69 -10.90 -9.99 -3.53
N LYS A 70 -11.81 -9.02 -3.53
CA LYS A 70 -13.18 -9.22 -3.99
C LYS A 70 -13.21 -9.65 -5.46
N LYS A 71 -13.82 -10.81 -5.72
CA LYS A 71 -13.70 -11.64 -6.94
C LYS A 71 -14.30 -11.06 -8.24
N ASN A 72 -14.71 -9.80 -8.30
CA ASN A 72 -15.29 -9.19 -9.51
C ASN A 72 -14.37 -8.12 -10.09
N PRO A 73 -13.36 -8.49 -10.91
CA PRO A 73 -12.56 -7.52 -11.62
C PRO A 73 -13.38 -6.94 -12.77
N ILE A 74 -14.00 -5.78 -12.54
CA ILE A 74 -14.41 -4.89 -13.63
C ILE A 74 -13.14 -4.61 -14.44
N LYS A 75 -13.12 -4.85 -15.75
CA LYS A 75 -11.91 -4.81 -16.60
C LYS A 75 -11.08 -3.51 -16.51
N GLY A 76 -11.66 -2.39 -16.05
CA GLY A 76 -10.95 -1.14 -15.75
C GLY A 76 -10.23 -1.08 -14.39
N SER A 77 -10.53 -2.00 -13.46
CA SER A 77 -10.08 -2.00 -12.06
C SER A 77 -8.66 -2.56 -11.86
N PHE A 78 -8.08 -3.28 -12.83
CA PHE A 78 -6.79 -3.96 -12.65
C PHE A 78 -5.64 -2.99 -12.30
N ARG A 79 -5.62 -1.79 -12.89
CA ARG A 79 -4.63 -0.75 -12.55
C ARG A 79 -4.82 -0.23 -11.12
N CYS A 80 -6.05 0.15 -10.76
CA CYS A 80 -6.38 0.62 -9.41
C CYS A 80 -6.09 -0.45 -8.34
N LEU A 81 -6.33 -1.73 -8.62
CA LEU A 81 -6.01 -2.84 -7.72
C LEU A 81 -4.50 -2.97 -7.49
N ILE A 82 -3.68 -2.81 -8.53
CA ILE A 82 -2.21 -2.81 -8.40
C ILE A 82 -1.76 -1.63 -7.54
N LEU A 83 -2.29 -0.43 -7.77
CA LEU A 83 -1.95 0.76 -6.97
C LEU A 83 -2.37 0.59 -5.51
N LEU A 84 -3.61 0.16 -5.25
CA LEU A 84 -4.11 -0.08 -3.89
C LEU A 84 -3.26 -1.12 -3.15
N LYS A 85 -2.85 -2.20 -3.82
CA LYS A 85 -1.96 -3.20 -3.24
C LYS A 85 -0.58 -2.62 -2.91
N ASN A 86 0.02 -1.85 -3.82
CA ASN A 86 1.32 -1.22 -3.57
C ASN A 86 1.24 -0.16 -2.46
N PHE A 87 0.12 0.57 -2.38
CA PHE A 87 -0.16 1.52 -1.32
C PHE A 87 -0.31 0.83 0.03
N GLN A 88 -1.06 -0.28 0.11
CA GLN A 88 -1.20 -1.09 1.32
C GLN A 88 0.17 -1.58 1.82
N ILE A 89 1.01 -2.13 0.93
CA ILE A 89 2.37 -2.57 1.28
C ILE A 89 3.21 -1.40 1.80
N GLY A 90 3.09 -0.23 1.16
CA GLY A 90 3.76 0.99 1.61
C GLY A 90 3.33 1.40 3.03
N ILE A 91 2.02 1.39 3.33
CA ILE A 91 1.50 1.69 4.67
C ILE A 91 2.06 0.72 5.70
N LEU A 92 1.96 -0.60 5.45
CA LEU A 92 2.48 -1.61 6.38
C LEU A 92 3.97 -1.41 6.67
N LEU A 93 4.76 -1.11 5.65
CA LEU A 93 6.20 -0.88 5.79
C LEU A 93 6.49 0.44 6.53
N GLY A 94 5.72 1.50 6.28
CA GLY A 94 5.82 2.75 7.03
C GLY A 94 5.47 2.60 8.51
N LEU A 95 4.37 1.90 8.82
CA LEU A 95 3.97 1.56 10.19
C LEU A 95 5.04 0.73 10.91
N PHE A 96 5.61 -0.24 10.19
CA PHE A 96 6.70 -1.07 10.71
C PHE A 96 7.91 -0.20 11.07
N ILE A 97 8.39 0.65 10.15
CA ILE A 97 9.54 1.54 10.41
C ILE A 97 9.28 2.42 11.63
N ASP A 98 8.10 3.02 11.72
CA ASP A 98 7.76 3.91 12.83
C ASP A 98 7.73 3.15 14.17
N ALA A 99 7.16 1.93 14.20
CA ALA A 99 7.20 1.07 15.38
C ALA A 99 8.62 0.71 15.84
N PHE A 100 9.57 0.48 14.91
CA PHE A 100 10.97 0.27 15.27
C PHE A 100 11.65 1.52 15.84
N LYS A 101 11.26 2.71 15.37
CA LYS A 101 11.82 3.98 15.84
C LYS A 101 11.45 4.26 17.30
N VAL A 102 10.26 3.90 17.74
CA VAL A 102 9.81 4.14 19.14
C VAL A 102 10.22 3.01 20.09
N GLY A 103 10.73 1.89 19.55
CA GLY A 103 11.14 0.70 20.30
C GLY A 103 12.64 0.55 20.57
N SER A 104 13.47 1.50 20.11
CA SER A 104 14.90 1.63 20.46
C SER A 104 15.10 2.60 21.60
#